data_AF-R5GUH7-F1
#
_entry.id   AF-R5GUH7-F1
#
_cell.length_a   1.000
_cell.length_b   1.000
_cell.length_c   1.000
_cell.angle_alpha   90.00
_cell.angle_beta   90.00
_cell.angle_gamma   90.00
#
_symmetry.space_group_name_H-M   'P 1'
#
loop_
_entity.id
_entity.type
_entity.pdbx_description
1 polymer ?
#
loop_
_entity_poly.entity_id
_entity_poly.type
_entity_poly.pdbx_seq_one_letter_code
_entity_poly.pdbx_strand_id
1 'polypeptide(L)'
;MNEELMNTPVDRWGVAWQRFMETNYPEEIPLLKESGRWEVIPRLIDREAWQMWELLRKQYAEKNPRPRTFVEIAAWEKTRSLVVEHEVMEQIVLQCRG
;
A
#
# COMPACT_ATOMS: atom_id res chain seq x y z
N MET A 1 -14.39 -17.79 4.05
CA MET A 1 -13.14 -16.97 4.06
C MET A 1 -12.54 -17.12 2.68
N ASN A 2 -12.32 -16.03 1.94
CA ASN A 2 -12.05 -16.06 0.48
C ASN A 2 -10.81 -16.90 0.13
N GLU A 3 -11.01 -18.11 -0.39
CA GLU A 3 -9.95 -18.97 -0.92
C GLU A 3 -9.12 -18.24 -2.00
N GLU A 4 -9.75 -17.34 -2.76
CA GLU A 4 -9.09 -16.48 -3.76
C GLU A 4 -8.03 -15.56 -3.15
N LEU A 5 -8.26 -15.00 -1.96
CA LEU A 5 -7.30 -14.11 -1.31
C LEU A 5 -6.06 -14.89 -0.90
N MET A 6 -6.25 -16.08 -0.32
CA MET A 6 -5.15 -16.94 0.14
C MET A 6 -4.31 -17.49 -1.02
N ASN A 7 -4.90 -17.65 -2.21
CA ASN A 7 -4.20 -18.02 -3.44
C ASN A 7 -3.43 -16.86 -4.10
N THR A 8 -3.65 -15.63 -3.65
CA THR A 8 -2.93 -14.46 -4.15
C THR A 8 -1.62 -14.31 -3.37
N PRO A 9 -0.47 -14.14 -4.04
CA PRO A 9 0.78 -13.84 -3.34
C PRO A 9 0.69 -12.47 -2.65
N VAL A 10 1.44 -12.30 -1.56
CA VAL A 10 1.64 -10.98 -0.95
C VAL A 10 2.52 -10.15 -1.89
N ASP A 11 2.08 -8.94 -2.21
CA ASP A 11 2.76 -7.98 -3.09
C ASP A 11 3.50 -6.91 -2.25
N ARG A 12 4.01 -5.87 -2.93
CA ARG A 12 4.97 -4.90 -2.37
C ARG A 12 4.49 -4.20 -1.10
N TRP A 13 3.20 -3.92 -0.96
CA TRP A 13 2.68 -3.16 0.18
C TRP A 13 2.43 -4.07 1.38
N GLY A 14 1.93 -5.28 1.16
CA GLY A 14 1.82 -6.31 2.18
C GLY A 14 3.20 -6.71 2.73
N VAL A 15 4.21 -6.87 1.85
CA VAL A 15 5.60 -7.09 2.28
C VAL A 15 6.14 -5.90 3.08
N ALA A 16 5.85 -4.67 2.64
CA ALA A 16 6.27 -3.47 3.37
C ALA A 16 5.62 -3.39 4.77
N TRP A 17 4.34 -3.76 4.90
CA TRP A 17 3.66 -3.84 6.19
C TRP A 17 4.28 -4.92 7.09
N GLN A 18 4.59 -6.11 6.55
CA GLN A 18 5.25 -7.15 7.34
C GLN A 18 6.60 -6.67 7.89
N ARG A 19 7.41 -6.00 7.06
CA ARG A 19 8.68 -5.39 7.51
C ARG A 19 8.45 -4.30 8.56
N PHE A 20 7.40 -3.49 8.40
CA PHE A 20 7.01 -2.49 9.37
C PHE A 20 6.64 -3.12 10.72
N MET A 21 5.84 -4.18 10.74
CA MET A 21 5.49 -4.93 11.95
C MET A 21 6.71 -5.58 12.59
N GLU A 22 7.58 -6.24 11.80
CA GLU A 22 8.82 -6.85 12.30
C GLU A 22 9.76 -5.83 12.95
N THR A 23 9.79 -4.61 12.41
CA THR A 23 10.67 -3.54 12.91
C THR A 23 10.10 -2.84 14.14
N ASN A 24 8.79 -2.59 14.17
CA ASN A 24 8.17 -1.68 15.14
C ASN A 24 7.31 -2.39 16.19
N TYR A 25 6.76 -3.56 15.89
CA TYR A 25 5.83 -4.32 16.74
C TYR A 25 6.11 -5.84 16.74
N PRO A 26 7.36 -6.29 16.94
CA PRO A 26 7.71 -7.71 16.88
C PRO A 26 6.94 -8.57 17.90
N GLU A 27 6.52 -7.98 19.02
CA GLU A 27 5.75 -8.62 20.08
C GLU A 27 4.30 -8.95 19.70
N GLU A 28 3.73 -8.27 18.71
CA GLU A 28 2.36 -8.54 18.24
C GLU A 28 2.31 -9.72 17.26
N ILE A 29 3.43 -10.03 16.60
CA ILE A 29 3.52 -11.05 15.55
C ILE A 29 3.09 -12.45 16.02
N PRO A 30 3.47 -12.95 17.22
CA PRO A 30 3.03 -14.27 17.68
C PRO A 30 1.51 -14.41 17.73
N LEU A 31 0.79 -13.39 18.24
CA LEU A 31 -0.67 -13.40 18.34
C LEU A 31 -1.32 -13.34 16.95
N LEU A 32 -0.74 -12.57 16.04
CA LEU A 32 -1.18 -12.51 14.64
C LEU A 32 -0.99 -13.85 13.92
N LYS A 33 0.08 -14.59 14.22
CA LYS A 33 0.32 -15.93 13.69
C LYS A 33 -0.64 -16.96 14.27
N GLU A 34 -0.85 -16.95 15.58
CA GLU A 34 -1.79 -17.86 16.26
C GLU A 34 -3.21 -17.70 15.71
N SER A 35 -3.63 -16.47 15.46
CA SER A 35 -4.94 -16.15 14.85
C SER A 35 -4.99 -16.31 13.33
N GLY A 36 -3.90 -16.71 12.67
CA GLY A 36 -3.79 -16.84 11.21
C GLY A 36 -3.82 -15.50 10.44
N ARG A 37 -3.92 -14.37 11.15
CA ARG A 37 -4.01 -13.02 10.58
C ARG A 37 -2.72 -12.55 9.94
N TRP A 38 -1.57 -13.06 10.39
CA TRP A 38 -0.26 -12.76 9.81
C TRP A 38 -0.18 -13.04 8.30
N GLU A 39 -0.95 -14.03 7.83
CA GLU A 39 -1.03 -14.35 6.40
C GLU A 39 -2.13 -13.57 5.67
N VAL A 40 -3.21 -13.20 6.35
CA VAL A 40 -4.38 -12.57 5.73
C VAL A 40 -4.20 -11.06 5.58
N ILE A 41 -3.77 -10.37 6.63
CA ILE A 41 -3.63 -8.91 6.68
C ILE A 41 -2.77 -8.34 5.55
N PRO A 42 -1.57 -8.85 5.24
CA PRO A 42 -0.74 -8.25 4.18
C PRO A 42 -1.43 -8.28 2.81
N ARG A 43 -2.23 -9.31 2.52
CA ARG A 43 -3.00 -9.42 1.26
C ARG A 43 -4.17 -8.43 1.22
N LEU A 44 -4.81 -8.19 2.37
CA LEU A 44 -5.83 -7.14 2.48
C LEU A 44 -5.21 -5.76 2.28
N ILE A 45 -4.02 -5.53 2.85
CA ILE A 45 -3.26 -4.30 2.66
C ILE A 45 -2.92 -4.08 1.18
N ASP A 46 -2.44 -5.10 0.46
CA ASP A 46 -2.16 -4.97 -0.98
C ASP A 46 -3.41 -4.54 -1.76
N ARG A 47 -4.55 -5.16 -1.47
CA ARG A 47 -5.81 -4.82 -2.12
C ARG A 47 -6.25 -3.39 -1.82
N GLU A 48 -6.27 -3.01 -0.54
CA GLU A 48 -6.68 -1.66 -0.11
C GLU A 48 -5.73 -0.59 -0.64
N ALA A 49 -4.41 -0.82 -0.54
CA ALA A 49 -3.39 0.08 -1.03
C ALA A 49 -3.51 0.29 -2.54
N TRP A 50 -3.80 -0.78 -3.30
CA TRP A 50 -4.03 -0.65 -4.73
C TRP A 50 -5.25 0.20 -5.07
N GLN A 51 -6.37 -0.04 -4.36
CA GLN A 51 -7.60 0.73 -4.57
C GLN A 51 -7.40 2.22 -4.25
N MET A 52 -6.70 2.52 -3.16
CA MET A 52 -6.39 3.89 -2.77
C MET A 52 -5.40 4.55 -3.72
N TRP A 53 -4.34 3.84 -4.13
CA TRP A 53 -3.39 4.32 -5.13
C TRP A 53 -4.08 4.70 -6.44
N GLU A 54 -4.99 3.84 -6.92
CA GLU A 54 -5.75 4.04 -8.16
C GLU A 54 -6.70 5.24 -8.07
N LEU A 55 -7.31 5.46 -6.90
CA LEU A 55 -8.14 6.63 -6.64
C LEU A 55 -7.30 7.92 -6.62
N LEU A 56 -6.24 7.95 -5.82
CA LEU A 56 -5.42 9.14 -5.61
C LEU A 56 -4.71 9.57 -6.89
N ARG A 57 -4.22 8.63 -7.71
CA ARG A 57 -3.59 9.00 -9.00
C ARG A 57 -4.57 9.66 -9.97
N LYS A 58 -5.86 9.29 -9.93
CA LYS A 58 -6.91 9.92 -10.74
C LYS A 58 -7.21 11.31 -10.21
N GLN A 59 -7.44 11.45 -8.90
CA GLN A 59 -7.68 12.73 -8.26
C GLN A 59 -6.51 13.71 -8.45
N TYR A 60 -5.27 13.23 -8.38
CA TYR A 60 -4.10 14.06 -8.65
C TYR A 60 -4.12 14.57 -10.08
N ALA A 61 -4.44 13.72 -11.06
CA ALA A 61 -4.47 14.11 -12.47
C ALA A 61 -5.63 15.06 -12.82
N GLU A 62 -6.77 14.94 -12.14
CA GLU A 62 -7.88 15.88 -12.24
C GLU A 62 -7.49 17.27 -11.71
N LYS A 63 -6.81 17.33 -10.56
CA LYS A 63 -6.39 18.60 -9.93
C LYS A 63 -5.13 19.21 -10.55
N ASN A 64 -4.27 18.38 -11.13
CA ASN A 64 -3.00 18.76 -11.72
C ASN A 64 -2.95 18.20 -13.15
N PRO A 65 -3.50 18.92 -14.15
CA PRO A 65 -3.53 18.46 -15.53
C PRO A 65 -2.13 18.07 -16.03
N ARG A 66 -2.04 16.93 -16.72
CA ARG A 66 -0.75 16.42 -17.22
C ARG A 66 -0.19 17.38 -18.29
N PRO A 67 1.07 17.82 -18.17
CA PRO A 67 1.71 18.70 -19.15
C PRO A 67 2.02 17.96 -20.45
N ARG A 68 2.48 18.70 -21.48
CA ARG A 68 2.69 18.17 -22.83
C ARG A 68 4.15 17.97 -23.21
N THR A 69 5.08 18.65 -22.54
CA THR A 69 6.51 18.51 -22.84
C THR A 69 7.12 17.37 -22.02
N PHE A 70 8.11 16.68 -22.59
CA PHE A 70 8.74 15.52 -21.95
C PHE A 70 9.30 15.83 -20.55
N VAL A 71 10.00 16.96 -20.42
CA VAL A 71 10.64 17.36 -19.15
C VAL A 71 9.59 17.63 -18.07
N GLU A 72 8.52 18.35 -18.41
CA GLU A 72 7.44 18.65 -17.48
C GLU A 72 6.66 17.38 -17.13
N ILE A 73 6.47 16.46 -18.08
CA ILE A 73 5.85 15.15 -17.83
C ILE A 73 6.65 14.37 -16.80
N ALA A 74 7.97 14.30 -16.94
CA ALA A 74 8.82 13.57 -16.00
C ALA A 74 8.73 14.15 -14.58
N ALA A 75 8.76 15.48 -14.45
CA ALA A 75 8.61 16.17 -13.16
C ALA A 75 7.22 15.94 -12.55
N TRP A 76 6.17 15.99 -13.38
CA TRP A 76 4.79 15.74 -12.97
C TRP A 76 4.58 14.29 -12.52
N GLU A 77 5.10 13.31 -13.26
CA GLU A 77 4.96 11.89 -12.91
C GLU A 77 5.72 11.57 -11.62
N LYS A 78 6.91 12.15 -11.44
CA LYS A 78 7.67 12.02 -10.19
C LYS A 78 6.90 12.58 -9.00
N THR A 79 6.38 13.80 -9.13
CA THR A 79 5.60 14.45 -8.05
C THR A 79 4.34 13.67 -7.73
N ARG A 80 3.57 13.25 -8.75
CA ARG A 80 2.39 12.41 -8.56
C ARG A 80 2.73 11.14 -7.79
N SER A 81 3.76 10.42 -8.22
CA SER A 81 4.14 9.16 -7.56
C SER A 81 4.54 9.39 -6.10
N LEU A 82 5.30 10.46 -5.80
CA LEU A 82 5.66 10.79 -4.41
C LEU A 82 4.43 11.08 -3.55
N VAL A 83 3.50 11.91 -4.03
CA VAL A 83 2.28 12.26 -3.29
C VAL A 83 1.39 11.04 -3.06
N VAL A 84 1.16 10.26 -4.12
CA VAL A 84 0.27 9.09 -4.05
C VAL A 84 0.88 7.98 -3.17
N GLU A 85 2.16 7.65 -3.36
CA GLU A 85 2.81 6.59 -2.58
C GLU A 85 2.94 6.98 -1.10
N HIS A 86 3.26 8.25 -0.79
CA HIS A 86 3.31 8.72 0.59
C HIS A 86 1.98 8.51 1.32
N GLU A 87 0.88 8.97 0.71
CA GLU A 87 -0.44 8.86 1.33
C GLU A 87 -0.86 7.39 1.52
N VAL A 88 -0.60 6.52 0.52
CA VAL A 88 -0.88 5.07 0.65
C VAL A 88 -0.06 4.45 1.77
N MET A 89 1.23 4.81 1.87
CA MET A 89 2.09 4.30 2.93
C MET A 89 1.59 4.73 4.31
N GLU A 90 1.25 6.00 4.50
CA GLU A 90 0.80 6.51 5.80
C GLU A 90 -0.55 5.95 6.22
N GLN A 91 -1.56 5.96 5.33
CA GLN A 91 -2.92 5.59 5.73
C GLN A 91 -3.16 4.08 5.81
N ILE A 92 -2.39 3.28 5.05
CA ILE A 92 -2.65 1.86 4.90
C ILE A 92 -1.48 1.02 5.41
N VAL A 93 -0.28 1.25 4.89
CA VAL A 93 0.85 0.31 5.04
C VAL A 93 1.57 0.46 6.38
N LEU A 94 1.69 1.67 6.91
CA LEU A 94 2.42 1.95 8.15
C LEU A 94 1.47 2.04 9.35
N GLN A 95 0.48 1.15 9.39
CA GLN A 95 -0.51 1.05 10.45
C GLN A 95 -0.33 -0.27 11.19
N CYS A 96 -0.29 -0.22 12.53
CA CYS A 96 -0.34 -1.44 13.33
C CYS A 96 -1.76 -2.04 13.21
N ARG A 97 -1.86 -3.19 12.55
CA ARG A 97 -3.13 -3.90 12.34
C ARG A 97 -3.06 -5.21 13.11
N GLY A 98 -3.63 -5.16 14.31
CA GLY A 98 -3.60 -6.22 15.32
C GLY A 98 -4.81 -7.13 15.32
#